data_AF-A0A5J4TDG6-F1
#
_entry.id   AF-A0A5J4TDG6-F1
#
_cell.length_a   1.000
_cell.length_b   1.000
_cell.length_c   1.000
_cell.angle_alpha   90.00
_cell.angle_beta   90.00
_cell.angle_gamma   90.00
#
_symmetry.space_group_name_H-M   'P 1'
#
loop_
_entity.id
_entity.type
_entity.pdbx_description
1 polymer ?
#
loop_
_entity_poly.entity_id
_entity_poly.type
_entity_poly.pdbx_seq_one_letter_code
_entity_poly.pdbx_strand_id
1 'polypeptide(L)'
;MKEHVDRAAKVRKEVRYWKLSQLMQYINKQAQLRDYNKLNSEQLMKISLTLIMVYTVLRMAEVQKAELRVDNIKDGEILIATMTMKKPRGPVEKTLKAAQDRTVCPIRWIQSWLDKREVKGELKKEQ
;
A
#
# COMPACT_ATOMS: atom_id res chain seq x y z
N MET A 1 -16.95 44.71 -19.79
CA MET A 1 -16.87 43.40 -19.12
C MET A 1 -15.76 42.62 -19.81
N LYS A 2 -14.58 42.44 -19.16
CA LYS A 2 -13.48 41.69 -19.76
C LYS A 2 -13.76 40.21 -19.51
N GLU A 3 -14.03 39.46 -20.57
CA GLU A 3 -14.14 38.01 -20.53
C GLU A 3 -12.84 37.44 -19.95
N HIS A 4 -12.95 36.82 -18.78
CA HIS A 4 -11.94 35.89 -18.31
C HIS A 4 -12.00 34.69 -19.24
N VAL A 5 -11.23 34.73 -20.32
CA VAL A 5 -10.90 33.53 -21.08
C VAL A 5 -10.17 32.62 -20.10
N ASP A 6 -10.89 31.63 -19.58
CA ASP A 6 -10.29 30.48 -18.91
C ASP A 6 -9.23 29.96 -19.87
N ARG A 7 -7.96 30.20 -19.55
CA ARG A 7 -6.83 29.65 -20.31
C ARG A 7 -7.02 28.15 -20.24
N ALA A 8 -7.58 27.58 -21.32
CA ALA A 8 -7.96 26.20 -21.44
C ALA A 8 -6.88 25.33 -20.79
N ALA A 9 -7.20 24.75 -19.63
CA ALA A 9 -6.27 23.89 -18.93
C ALA A 9 -5.77 22.87 -19.95
N LYS A 10 -4.45 22.83 -20.15
CA LYS A 10 -3.80 21.98 -21.17
C LYS A 10 -4.43 20.61 -21.12
N VAL A 11 -5.13 20.21 -22.19
CA VAL A 11 -5.85 18.92 -22.25
C VAL A 11 -4.82 17.83 -21.95
N ARG A 12 -4.90 17.26 -20.75
CA ARG A 12 -4.05 16.14 -20.37
C ARG A 12 -4.59 14.95 -21.14
N LYS A 13 -3.88 14.58 -22.21
CA LYS A 13 -4.17 13.36 -22.96
C LYS A 13 -4.21 12.19 -21.99
N GLU A 14 -5.19 11.31 -22.15
CA GLU A 14 -5.30 10.10 -21.34
C GLU A 14 -4.02 9.28 -21.47
N VAL A 15 -3.38 9.03 -20.33
CA VAL A 15 -2.27 8.09 -20.26
C VAL A 15 -2.90 6.71 -20.18
N ARG A 16 -2.56 5.81 -21.11
CA ARG A 16 -3.04 4.41 -21.05
C ARG A 16 -2.41 3.72 -19.85
N TYR A 17 -3.21 3.47 -18.82
CA TYR A 17 -2.81 2.67 -17.66
C TYR A 17 -3.28 1.22 -17.83
N TRP A 18 -2.62 0.30 -17.13
CA TRP A 18 -3.13 -1.06 -16.94
C TRP A 18 -4.48 -1.00 -16.24
N LYS A 19 -5.42 -1.88 -16.62
CA LYS A 19 -6.74 -1.89 -15.99
C LYS A 19 -6.59 -2.32 -14.54
N LEU A 20 -7.26 -1.62 -13.62
CA LEU A 20 -7.28 -2.00 -12.20
C LEU A 20 -7.68 -3.47 -12.00
N SER A 21 -8.57 -3.99 -12.85
CA SER A 21 -8.96 -5.40 -12.86
C SER A 21 -7.79 -6.37 -13.03
N GLN A 22 -6.77 -6.03 -13.82
CA GLN A 22 -5.57 -6.87 -13.99
C GLN A 22 -4.75 -6.92 -12.70
N LEU A 23 -4.63 -5.79 -12.00
CA LEU A 23 -3.98 -5.75 -10.68
C LEU A 23 -4.76 -6.58 -9.66
N MET A 24 -6.09 -6.47 -9.62
CA MET A 24 -6.91 -7.25 -8.71
C MET A 24 -6.79 -8.75 -8.98
N GLN A 25 -6.83 -9.16 -10.25
CA GLN A 25 -6.60 -10.56 -10.65
C GLN A 25 -5.21 -11.06 -10.23
N TYR A 26 -4.18 -10.22 -10.37
CA TYR A 26 -2.84 -10.57 -9.91
C TYR A 26 -2.81 -10.77 -8.38
N ILE A 27 -3.34 -9.82 -7.61
CA ILE A 27 -3.40 -9.91 -6.14
C ILE A 27 -4.15 -11.17 -5.69
N ASN A 28 -5.28 -11.51 -6.33
CA ASN A 28 -6.03 -12.74 -6.03
C ASN A 28 -5.19 -14.01 -6.22
N LYS A 29 -4.43 -14.11 -7.32
CA LYS A 29 -3.52 -15.24 -7.55
C LYS A 29 -2.40 -15.29 -6.51
N GLN A 30 -1.84 -14.13 -6.17
CA GLN A 30 -0.78 -14.05 -5.17
C GLN A 30 -1.30 -14.37 -3.76
N ALA A 31 -2.54 -14.04 -3.43
CA ALA A 31 -3.14 -14.34 -2.12
C ALA A 31 -3.13 -15.84 -1.83
N GLN A 32 -3.43 -16.67 -2.84
CA GLN A 32 -3.32 -18.13 -2.72
C GLN A 32 -1.88 -18.55 -2.41
N LEU A 33 -0.90 -18.01 -3.14
CA LEU A 33 0.52 -18.31 -2.89
C LEU A 33 1.00 -17.85 -1.51
N ARG A 34 0.51 -16.70 -1.03
CA ARG A 34 0.75 -16.20 0.33
C ARG A 34 0.23 -17.18 1.36
N ASP A 35 -1.00 -17.66 1.22
CA ASP A 35 -1.63 -18.57 2.17
C ASP A 35 -0.93 -19.95 2.18
N TYR A 36 -0.29 -20.35 1.06
CA TYR A 36 0.62 -21.51 1.02
C TYR A 36 2.07 -21.20 1.44
N ASN A 37 2.37 -20.01 1.95
CA ASN A 37 3.70 -19.53 2.35
C ASN A 37 4.78 -19.63 1.23
N LYS A 38 4.35 -19.58 -0.05
CA LYS A 38 5.23 -19.69 -1.23
C LYS A 38 5.83 -18.37 -1.67
N LEU A 39 5.41 -17.25 -1.08
CA LEU A 39 5.95 -15.93 -1.40
C LEU A 39 7.16 -15.58 -0.55
N ASN A 40 8.12 -14.91 -1.16
CA ASN A 40 9.26 -14.34 -0.45
C ASN A 40 8.91 -12.96 0.15
N SER A 41 9.78 -12.46 1.04
CA SER A 41 9.56 -11.18 1.71
C SER A 41 9.42 -9.99 0.76
N GLU A 42 10.10 -9.99 -0.39
CA GLU A 42 10.04 -8.90 -1.36
C GLU A 42 8.68 -8.87 -2.09
N GLN A 43 8.17 -10.04 -2.47
CA GLN A 43 6.85 -10.17 -3.08
C GLN A 43 5.75 -9.73 -2.12
N LEU A 44 5.83 -10.15 -0.85
CA LEU A 44 4.90 -9.75 0.22
C LEU A 44 4.95 -8.23 0.45
N MET A 45 6.14 -7.64 0.50
CA MET A 45 6.34 -6.20 0.61
C MET A 45 5.71 -5.45 -0.56
N LYS A 46 5.98 -5.86 -1.81
CA LYS A 46 5.45 -5.19 -3.01
C LYS A 46 3.93 -5.15 -3.02
N ILE A 47 3.28 -6.25 -2.66
CA ILE A 47 1.81 -6.30 -2.61
C ILE A 47 1.28 -5.47 -1.44
N SER A 48 1.91 -5.54 -0.27
CA SER A 48 1.56 -4.72 0.90
C SER A 48 1.61 -3.23 0.59
N LEU A 49 2.70 -2.75 0.00
CA LEU A 49 2.86 -1.34 -0.40
C LEU A 49 1.85 -0.95 -1.48
N THR A 50 1.55 -1.83 -2.42
CA THR A 50 0.53 -1.59 -3.45
C THR A 50 -0.85 -1.41 -2.83
N LEU A 51 -1.23 -2.28 -1.89
CA LEU A 51 -2.51 -2.17 -1.18
C LEU A 51 -2.56 -0.90 -0.32
N ILE A 52 -1.46 -0.56 0.36
CA ILE A 52 -1.35 0.71 1.10
C ILE A 52 -1.65 1.88 0.15
N MET A 53 -0.96 1.96 -1.00
CA MET A 53 -1.19 3.04 -1.97
C MET A 53 -2.62 3.08 -2.47
N VAL A 54 -3.22 1.92 -2.79
CA VAL A 54 -4.60 1.83 -3.31
C VAL A 54 -5.62 2.28 -2.26
N TYR A 55 -5.52 1.82 -1.01
CA TYR A 55 -6.49 2.17 0.05
C TYR A 55 -6.31 3.58 0.58
N THR A 56 -5.07 4.07 0.70
CA THR A 56 -4.78 5.38 1.30
C THR A 56 -4.74 6.51 0.29
N VAL A 57 -4.65 6.17 -1.00
CA VAL A 57 -4.40 7.10 -2.12
C VAL A 57 -3.10 7.89 -1.94
N LEU A 58 -2.16 7.34 -1.16
CA LEU A 58 -0.82 7.92 -1.01
C LEU A 58 0.01 7.67 -2.26
N ARG A 59 0.81 8.67 -2.62
CA ARG A 59 1.80 8.54 -3.68
C ARG A 59 2.99 7.74 -3.19
N MET A 60 3.71 7.10 -4.12
CA MET A 60 4.90 6.32 -3.77
C MET A 60 5.93 7.12 -2.96
N ALA A 61 6.14 8.40 -3.27
CA ALA A 61 7.06 9.26 -2.51
C ALA A 61 6.59 9.54 -1.07
N GLU A 62 5.28 9.51 -0.82
CA GLU A 62 4.69 9.67 0.51
C GLU A 62 4.79 8.33 1.27
N VAL A 63 4.56 7.21 0.59
CA VAL A 63 4.73 5.86 1.16
C VAL A 63 6.19 5.57 1.51
N GLN A 64 7.15 5.99 0.68
CA GLN A 64 8.59 5.81 0.95
C GLN A 64 9.06 6.50 2.24
N LYS A 65 8.41 7.59 2.63
CA LYS A 65 8.72 8.35 3.85
C LYS A 65 7.80 8.01 5.01
N ALA A 66 6.86 7.10 4.80
CA ALA A 66 5.87 6.78 5.79
C ALA A 66 6.47 5.93 6.90
N GLU A 67 6.10 6.25 8.13
CA GLU A 67 6.24 5.38 9.27
C GLU A 67 5.03 4.45 9.33
N LEU A 68 5.28 3.14 9.34
CA LEU A 68 4.25 2.11 9.50
C LEU A 68 4.23 1.67 10.97
N ARG A 69 3.16 2.00 11.69
CA ARG A 69 2.95 1.59 13.08
C ARG A 69 1.97 0.43 13.13
N VAL A 70 2.40 -0.66 13.77
CA VAL A 70 1.71 -1.96 13.76
C VAL A 70 1.30 -2.42 15.16
N ASP A 71 1.26 -1.50 16.12
CA ASP A 71 0.96 -1.79 17.52
C ASP A 71 -0.41 -2.48 17.69
N ASN A 72 -1.40 -2.08 16.88
CA ASN A 72 -2.77 -2.60 16.92
C ASN A 72 -3.07 -3.63 15.82
N ILE A 73 -2.04 -4.25 15.21
CA ILE A 73 -2.24 -5.15 14.06
C ILE A 73 -3.10 -6.37 14.41
N LYS A 74 -3.03 -6.84 15.67
CA LYS A 74 -3.85 -7.93 16.20
C LYS A 74 -5.32 -7.55 16.32
N ASP A 75 -5.62 -6.28 16.53
CA ASP A 75 -6.98 -5.72 16.54
C ASP A 75 -7.49 -5.40 15.13
N GLY A 76 -6.68 -5.73 14.11
CA GLY A 76 -7.03 -5.51 12.71
C GLY A 76 -6.80 -4.09 12.24
N GLU A 77 -5.94 -3.32 12.91
CA GLU A 77 -5.64 -1.94 12.57
C GLU A 77 -4.14 -1.67 12.43
N ILE A 78 -3.78 -0.81 11.48
CA ILE A 78 -2.43 -0.24 11.37
C ILE A 78 -2.56 1.26 11.13
N LEU A 79 -1.54 2.00 11.57
CA LEU A 79 -1.44 3.43 11.33
C LEU A 79 -0.27 3.71 10.39
N ILE A 80 -0.52 4.60 9.43
CA ILE A 80 0.48 5.08 8.49
C ILE A 80 0.62 6.57 8.71
N ALA A 81 1.75 6.97 9.29
CA ALA A 81 2.09 8.38 9.49
C ALA A 81 3.04 8.83 8.38
N THR A 82 2.69 9.90 7.66
CA THR A 82 3.53 10.41 6.56
C THR A 82 3.33 11.92 6.36
N MET A 83 4.04 12.50 5.40
CA MET A 83 3.96 13.90 5.00
C MET A 83 3.39 13.99 3.58
N THR A 84 2.21 14.59 3.40
CA THR A 84 1.64 14.82 2.07
C THR A 84 2.44 15.91 1.34
N MET A 85 2.93 15.62 0.13
CA MET A 85 3.80 16.57 -0.57
C MET A 85 3.01 17.62 -1.38
N LYS A 86 1.73 17.36 -1.64
CA LYS A 86 0.82 18.28 -2.36
C LYS A 86 -0.29 18.79 -1.44
N LYS A 87 -0.96 19.88 -1.84
CA LYS A 87 -2.01 20.53 -1.04
C LYS A 87 -3.17 19.58 -0.67
N PRO A 88 -3.68 19.64 0.57
CA PRO A 88 -3.06 20.28 1.73
C PRO A 88 -1.77 19.54 2.11
N ARG A 89 -0.67 20.30 2.19
CA ARG A 89 0.66 19.78 2.52
C ARG A 89 0.77 19.74 4.05
N GLY A 90 1.09 18.58 4.62
CA GLY A 90 1.25 18.46 6.07
C GLY A 90 1.47 17.03 6.52
N PRO A 91 1.82 16.83 7.79
CA PRO A 91 1.72 15.53 8.43
C PRO A 91 0.30 14.99 8.29
N VAL A 92 0.18 13.72 7.96
CA VAL A 92 -1.10 13.01 7.91
C VAL A 92 -0.91 11.65 8.55
N GLU A 93 -1.91 11.24 9.33
CA GLU A 93 -2.03 9.89 9.82
C GLU A 93 -3.23 9.23 9.14
N LYS A 94 -3.04 7.98 8.71
CA LYS A 94 -4.07 7.18 8.06
C LYS A 94 -4.17 5.83 8.73
N THR A 95 -5.32 5.53 9.30
CA THR A 95 -5.62 4.20 9.83
C THR A 95 -6.17 3.32 8.71
N LEU A 96 -5.57 2.16 8.52
CA LEU A 96 -6.15 1.09 7.72
C LEU A 96 -6.71 0.03 8.64
N LYS A 97 -7.94 -0.40 8.34
CA LYS A 97 -8.61 -1.50 9.04
C LYS A 97 -8.57 -2.76 8.18
N ALA A 98 -8.73 -3.91 8.82
CA ALA A 98 -8.85 -5.19 8.14
C ALA A 98 -10.02 -5.17 7.15
N ALA A 99 -9.74 -5.47 5.88
CA ALA A 99 -10.79 -5.68 4.90
C ALA A 99 -11.46 -7.04 5.13
N GLN A 100 -12.76 -7.13 4.88
CA GLN A 100 -13.52 -8.39 4.96
C GLN A 100 -12.96 -9.43 3.99
N ASP A 101 -12.64 -9.01 2.77
CA ASP A 101 -11.98 -9.86 1.79
C ASP A 101 -10.49 -10.05 2.14
N ARG A 102 -10.15 -11.26 2.57
CA ARG A 102 -8.80 -11.66 2.99
C ARG A 102 -7.79 -11.64 1.84
N THR A 103 -8.23 -11.65 0.58
CA THR A 103 -7.34 -11.62 -0.58
C THR A 103 -6.71 -10.24 -0.76
N VAL A 104 -7.44 -9.17 -0.40
CA VAL A 104 -7.02 -7.77 -0.56
C VAL A 104 -6.80 -7.06 0.77
N CYS A 105 -7.03 -7.74 1.89
CA CYS A 105 -6.85 -7.18 3.23
C CYS A 105 -5.39 -6.75 3.50
N PRO A 106 -5.10 -5.43 3.63
CA PRO A 106 -3.74 -4.92 3.76
C PRO A 106 -3.06 -5.42 5.05
N ILE A 107 -3.84 -5.55 6.13
CA ILE A 107 -3.38 -6.07 7.43
C ILE A 107 -2.78 -7.48 7.26
N ARG A 108 -3.49 -8.36 6.54
CA ARG A 108 -3.05 -9.75 6.36
C ARG A 108 -1.76 -9.84 5.54
N TRP A 109 -1.63 -9.00 4.50
CA TRP A 109 -0.42 -8.94 3.68
C TRP A 109 0.77 -8.41 4.47
N ILE A 110 0.57 -7.36 5.26
CA ILE A 110 1.61 -6.78 6.11
C ILE A 110 2.04 -7.76 7.19
N GLN A 111 1.10 -8.44 7.86
CA GLN A 111 1.43 -9.47 8.84
C GLN A 111 2.30 -10.56 8.22
N SER A 112 1.88 -11.15 7.09
CA SER A 112 2.69 -12.16 6.40
C SER A 112 4.08 -11.64 6.01
N TRP A 113 4.21 -10.37 5.66
CA TRP A 113 5.51 -9.75 5.38
C TRP A 113 6.38 -9.66 6.64
N LEU A 114 5.82 -9.20 7.77
CA LEU A 114 6.52 -9.09 9.04
C LEU A 114 6.99 -10.46 9.55
N ASP A 115 6.10 -11.46 9.54
CA ASP A 115 6.41 -12.83 9.95
C ASP A 115 7.60 -13.38 9.14
N LYS A 116 7.63 -13.11 7.82
CA LYS A 116 8.73 -13.53 6.94
C LYS A 116 10.06 -12.81 7.23
N ARG A 117 10.01 -11.59 7.79
CA ARG A 117 11.21 -10.83 8.19
C ARG A 117 11.76 -11.32 9.53
N GLU A 118 10.89 -11.68 10.47
CA GLU A 118 11.27 -12.22 11.78
C GLU A 118 11.99 -13.56 11.63
N VAL A 119 11.45 -14.48 10.83
CA VAL A 119 12.11 -15.78 10.54
C VAL A 119 13.52 -15.59 9.96
N LYS A 120 13.73 -14.58 9.10
CA LYS A 120 15.07 -14.27 8.57
C LYS A 120 15.98 -13.61 9.62
N GLY A 121 15.42 -12.90 10.59
CA GLY A 121 16.18 -12.29 11.69
C GLY A 121 16.63 -13.31 12.72
N GLU A 122 15.81 -14.32 13.01
CA GLU A 122 16.14 -15.45 13.88
C GLU A 122 17.21 -16.34 13.26
N LEU A 123 17.07 -16.71 11.98
CA LEU A 123 18.09 -17.49 11.24
C LEU A 123 19.46 -16.79 11.13
N LYS A 124 19.52 -15.47 11.30
CA LYS A 124 20.76 -14.69 11.31
C LYS A 124 21.42 -14.57 12.70
N LYS A 125 20.71 -14.92 13.77
CA LYS A 125 21.24 -14.88 15.15
C LYS A 125 21.87 -16.22 15.57
N GLU A 126 21.64 -17.28 14.80
CA GLU A 126 22.13 -18.64 15.06
C GLU A 126 23.37 -19.02 14.19
N GLN A 127 24.01 -18.04 13.53
CA GLN A 127 25.26 -18.20 12.76
C GLN A 127 26.31 -17.23 13.29
#